data_AF-A0A4U0WL67-F1
#
_entry.id   AF-A0A4U0WL67-F1
#
_cell.length_a   1.000
_cell.length_b   1.000
_cell.length_c   1.000
_cell.angle_alpha   90.00
_cell.angle_beta   90.00
_cell.angle_gamma   90.00
#
_symmetry.space_group_name_H-M   'P 1'
#
loop_
_entity.id
_entity.type
_entity.pdbx_description
1 polymer ?
#
loop_
_entity_poly.entity_id
_entity_poly.type
_entity_poly.pdbx_seq_one_letter_code
_entity_poly.pdbx_strand_id
1 'polypeptide(L)'
;MNENLVERFGRSRRAVRPENEQAEVWILPPQLNPKVREYFEDSKRPIDGGAWVSRPAVPSSAEILDTDIVTTSSADVVEIVPNKPKGAWESKGYHQPQAYLSTQYELLREDAVQPLRLAVSRVRITPDGNEETFNGAVGIYEKVHICGMTCATRGIALRVTFSLGRVGKKIRWDQSKRLITGGLVVLTPVKDMFQTRAIVATVAARPLELLDLNPPEIDLYIARPEEMEIDPAAEWVMVEDRSGFYEADKHTLLALQRMMREPFPLAEHLVDAQPIVTAPAYVAEQPKRDLTSVLRNNKHATYENVDILKQWPAQPSSDMDASQLAALRRILTKRLAVIQGPPGTGKTYVSEQAIKIMLANRKPDDPPIIIACQTNHAVDQLLRKIAEFEKEFVRLGGRSKDKEVIKKRTLYEVRMLTSDEQLAGSLKGNARKKMKDLEKEFGVLLSPLKPEKTPLDFTMLEKLGLLTPKQASSLEFGASRWVQDKRSNPNEARSSPFNVWLGKTLVSVPLKQQGE
;
A
#
# COMPACT_ATOMS: atom_id res chain seq x y z
N MET A 1 3.99 11.13 -16.06
CA MET A 1 5.20 11.01 -15.20
C MET A 1 5.08 9.82 -14.23
N ASN A 2 5.05 8.60 -14.77
CA ASN A 2 5.18 7.31 -14.06
C ASN A 2 6.17 6.39 -14.81
N GLU A 3 7.05 6.98 -15.63
CA GLU A 3 7.74 6.34 -16.75
C GLU A 3 8.80 5.29 -16.39
N ASN A 4 9.03 4.96 -15.11
CA ASN A 4 10.06 3.99 -14.73
C ASN A 4 9.70 3.20 -13.46
N LEU A 5 8.51 2.59 -13.40
CA LEU A 5 8.25 1.51 -12.46
C LEU A 5 8.79 0.20 -13.03
N VAL A 6 10.07 -0.10 -12.76
CA VAL A 6 10.60 -1.46 -12.90
C VAL A 6 10.02 -2.32 -11.79
N GLU A 7 9.62 -3.54 -12.16
CA GLU A 7 9.08 -4.60 -11.30
C GLU A 7 9.65 -4.60 -9.87
N ARG A 8 8.77 -4.53 -8.88
CA ARG A 8 9.12 -4.75 -7.46
C ARG A 8 9.37 -6.23 -7.13
N PHE A 9 9.25 -7.13 -8.11
CA PHE A 9 9.28 -8.59 -7.93
C PHE A 9 10.06 -9.31 -9.04
N GLY A 10 11.23 -8.79 -9.43
CA GLY A 10 12.19 -9.60 -10.18
C GLY A 10 12.70 -10.74 -9.29
N ARG A 11 12.57 -11.99 -9.75
CA ARG A 11 13.34 -13.12 -9.19
C ARG A 11 14.81 -12.71 -9.16
N SER A 12 15.45 -12.91 -8.00
CA SER A 12 16.87 -12.67 -7.75
C SER A 12 17.74 -12.97 -8.98
N ARG A 13 18.04 -11.93 -9.77
CA ARG A 13 19.15 -11.90 -10.69
C ARG A 13 20.14 -10.92 -10.07
N ARG A 14 21.34 -11.42 -9.77
CA ARG A 14 22.47 -10.62 -9.29
C ARG A 14 22.58 -9.38 -10.20
N ALA A 15 22.26 -8.21 -9.65
CA ALA A 15 22.44 -6.96 -10.37
C ALA A 15 23.95 -6.74 -10.58
N VAL A 16 24.34 -6.46 -11.83
CA VAL A 16 25.70 -6.10 -12.20
C VAL A 16 26.02 -4.75 -11.55
N ARG A 17 27.13 -4.69 -10.80
CA ARG A 17 27.63 -3.46 -10.16
C ARG A 17 28.17 -2.52 -11.23
N PRO A 18 27.74 -1.24 -11.30
CA PRO A 18 28.49 -0.24 -12.03
C PRO A 18 29.76 0.10 -11.23
N GLU A 19 30.92 -0.14 -11.83
CA GLU A 19 32.20 0.38 -11.34
C GLU A 19 32.27 1.87 -11.70
N ASN A 20 31.98 2.73 -10.71
CA ASN A 20 32.66 4.00 -10.41
C ASN A 20 31.72 4.93 -9.62
N GLU A 21 32.30 5.56 -8.58
CA GLU A 21 31.68 6.44 -7.58
C GLU A 21 30.82 5.75 -6.50
N GLN A 22 31.50 5.08 -5.57
CA GLN A 22 30.88 4.63 -4.33
C GLN A 22 30.58 5.84 -3.44
N ALA A 23 29.30 6.09 -3.18
CA ALA A 23 28.92 6.94 -2.05
C ALA A 23 29.38 6.22 -0.77
N GLU A 24 30.28 6.83 0.01
CA GLU A 24 30.57 6.34 1.36
C GLU A 24 29.27 6.39 2.17
N VAL A 25 28.75 5.22 2.51
CA VAL A 25 27.64 5.05 3.44
C VAL A 25 28.24 4.41 4.68
N TRP A 26 28.28 5.17 5.78
CA TRP A 26 28.75 4.67 7.07
C TRP A 26 27.61 3.86 7.72
N ILE A 27 27.47 2.61 7.30
CA ILE A 27 26.45 1.72 7.84
C ILE A 27 27.05 1.00 9.04
N LEU A 28 26.62 1.37 10.25
CA LEU A 28 26.88 0.59 11.45
C LEU A 28 26.43 -0.86 11.21
N PRO A 29 27.17 -1.88 11.71
CA PRO A 29 26.79 -3.27 11.54
C PRO A 29 25.35 -3.45 12.03
N PRO A 30 24.49 -4.11 11.23
CA PRO A 30 23.08 -4.15 11.54
C PRO A 30 22.90 -4.85 12.88
N GLN A 31 22.14 -4.23 13.79
CA GLN A 31 21.80 -4.78 15.10
C GLN A 31 20.30 -5.13 15.14
N LEU A 32 19.97 -6.22 15.83
CA LEU A 32 18.56 -6.59 15.99
C LEU A 32 17.89 -5.55 16.89
N ASN A 33 16.88 -4.86 16.37
CA ASN A 33 16.06 -3.99 17.19
C ASN A 33 14.77 -4.73 17.63
N PRO A 34 14.71 -5.29 18.85
CA PRO A 34 13.54 -6.03 19.33
C PRO A 34 12.29 -5.13 19.45
N LYS A 35 12.46 -3.82 19.64
CA LYS A 35 11.35 -2.87 19.77
C LYS A 35 10.45 -2.85 18.55
N VAL A 36 10.99 -3.12 17.36
CA VAL A 36 10.17 -3.22 16.14
C VAL A 36 9.20 -4.40 16.25
N ARG A 37 9.64 -5.54 16.78
CA ARG A 37 8.77 -6.70 17.00
C ARG A 37 7.72 -6.40 18.05
N GLU A 38 8.12 -5.85 19.18
CA GLU A 38 7.22 -5.45 20.26
C GLU A 38 6.14 -4.50 19.75
N TYR A 39 6.52 -3.51 18.94
CA TYR A 39 5.60 -2.58 18.29
C TYR A 39 4.54 -3.30 17.42
N PHE A 40 4.97 -4.26 16.60
CA PHE A 40 4.05 -5.03 15.77
C PHE A 40 3.15 -5.98 16.59
N GLU A 41 3.65 -6.55 17.68
CA GLU A 41 2.88 -7.44 18.55
C GLU A 41 1.85 -6.67 19.39
N ASP A 42 2.23 -5.50 19.90
CA ASP A 42 1.34 -4.60 20.63
C ASP A 42 0.18 -4.09 19.76
N SER A 43 0.42 -3.87 18.46
CA SER A 43 -0.63 -3.49 17.51
C SER A 43 -1.76 -4.52 17.36
N LYS A 44 -1.54 -5.77 17.77
CA LYS A 44 -2.56 -6.85 17.72
C LYS A 44 -3.45 -6.87 18.94
N ARG A 45 -3.10 -6.15 20.00
CA ARG A 45 -3.91 -6.11 21.22
C ARG A 45 -5.20 -5.31 20.95
N PRO A 46 -6.36 -5.79 21.47
CA PRO A 46 -7.61 -5.05 21.36
C PRO A 46 -7.52 -3.76 22.17
N ILE A 47 -8.13 -2.68 21.65
CA ILE A 47 -8.31 -1.43 22.39
C ILE A 47 -9.80 -1.18 22.50
N ASP A 48 -10.22 -0.67 23.64
CA ASP A 48 -11.53 -0.06 23.80
C ASP A 48 -11.56 1.33 23.15
N GLY A 49 -11.87 1.39 21.85
CA GLY A 49 -11.88 2.63 21.07
C GLY A 49 -13.09 2.78 20.14
N GLY A 50 -14.02 1.83 20.17
CA GLY A 50 -15.15 1.74 19.24
C GLY A 50 -14.85 0.94 17.96
N ALA A 51 -15.87 0.75 17.12
CA ALA A 51 -15.82 -0.15 15.96
C ALA A 51 -14.78 0.26 14.89
N TRP A 52 -14.49 1.56 14.76
CA TRP A 52 -13.57 2.10 13.75
C TRP A 52 -12.12 1.61 13.93
N VAL A 53 -11.69 1.29 15.15
CA VAL A 53 -10.32 0.85 15.46
C VAL A 53 -10.01 -0.52 14.86
N SER A 54 -11.03 -1.39 14.77
CA SER A 54 -10.95 -2.74 14.19
C SER A 54 -11.45 -2.81 12.75
N ARG A 55 -11.87 -1.68 12.16
CA ARG A 55 -12.46 -1.67 10.83
C ARG A 55 -11.40 -2.05 9.77
N PRO A 56 -11.70 -2.99 8.85
CA PRO A 56 -10.75 -3.43 7.84
C PRO A 56 -10.26 -2.28 6.95
N ALA A 57 -8.98 -2.32 6.58
CA ALA A 57 -8.33 -1.28 5.80
C ALA A 57 -8.74 -1.26 4.30
N VAL A 58 -9.47 -2.25 3.82
CA VAL A 58 -10.08 -2.30 2.49
C VAL A 58 -11.59 -2.38 2.70
N PRO A 59 -12.42 -1.63 1.95
CA PRO A 59 -13.85 -1.58 2.20
C PRO A 59 -14.53 -2.95 2.02
N SER A 60 -15.63 -3.15 2.74
CA SER A 60 -16.46 -4.35 2.60
C SER A 60 -17.31 -4.29 1.33
N SER A 61 -17.85 -5.42 0.90
CA SER A 61 -18.85 -5.45 -0.17
C SER A 61 -20.08 -4.63 0.19
N ALA A 62 -20.51 -4.70 1.45
CA ALA A 62 -21.67 -3.96 1.94
C ALA A 62 -21.43 -2.45 2.01
N GLU A 63 -20.21 -2.02 2.34
CA GLU A 63 -19.79 -0.62 2.32
C GLU A 63 -19.78 -0.06 0.89
N ILE A 64 -19.38 -0.87 -0.10
CA ILE A 64 -19.38 -0.48 -1.52
C ILE A 64 -20.78 -0.54 -2.16
N LEU A 65 -21.67 -1.40 -1.66
CA LEU A 65 -23.04 -1.53 -2.19
C LEU A 65 -24.05 -0.63 -1.50
N ASP A 66 -23.64 0.11 -0.47
CA ASP A 66 -24.51 0.87 0.45
C ASP A 66 -25.56 0.00 1.14
N THR A 67 -25.17 -1.19 1.58
CA THR A 67 -26.06 -2.14 2.29
C THR A 67 -25.70 -2.34 3.76
N ASP A 68 -24.68 -1.63 4.27
CA ASP A 68 -24.32 -1.64 5.70
C ASP A 68 -25.44 -0.99 6.53
N ILE A 69 -26.24 -1.81 7.22
CA ILE A 69 -27.38 -1.40 8.10
C ILE A 69 -26.88 -0.84 9.44
N VAL A 70 -25.69 -0.23 9.50
CA VAL A 70 -25.15 0.32 10.76
C VAL A 70 -25.86 1.62 11.15
N THR A 71 -26.58 2.26 10.23
CA THR A 71 -27.41 3.45 10.48
C THR A 71 -28.90 3.11 10.36
N THR A 72 -29.63 3.22 11.47
CA THR A 72 -31.09 3.02 11.59
C THR A 72 -31.95 4.10 10.93
N SER A 73 -31.39 5.00 10.10
CA SER A 73 -32.11 6.06 9.42
C SER A 73 -32.14 5.81 7.90
N SER A 74 -33.21 6.31 7.28
CA SER A 74 -33.57 6.13 5.86
C SER A 74 -32.39 6.15 4.88
N ALA A 75 -32.49 5.26 3.87
CA ALA A 75 -31.47 4.75 2.96
C ALA A 75 -30.54 5.71 2.17
N ASP A 76 -30.48 7.01 2.45
CA ASP A 76 -29.74 7.99 1.64
C ASP A 76 -28.78 8.91 2.42
N VAL A 77 -28.60 8.74 3.75
CA VAL A 77 -27.74 9.63 4.55
C VAL A 77 -26.66 8.84 5.30
N VAL A 78 -25.39 9.10 4.96
CA VAL A 78 -24.25 8.64 5.77
C VAL A 78 -24.12 9.59 6.97
N GLU A 79 -24.50 9.12 8.16
CA GLU A 79 -24.40 9.90 9.40
C GLU A 79 -22.95 9.94 9.90
N ILE A 80 -22.18 10.94 9.45
CA ILE A 80 -20.82 11.19 9.92
C ILE A 80 -20.79 12.45 10.77
N VAL A 81 -20.12 12.37 11.93
CA VAL A 81 -19.88 13.53 12.78
C VAL A 81 -19.04 14.57 12.00
N PRO A 82 -19.50 15.83 11.86
CA PRO A 82 -18.74 16.84 11.15
C PRO A 82 -17.45 17.20 11.90
N ASN A 83 -16.44 17.64 11.14
CA ASN A 83 -15.21 18.13 11.75
C ASN A 83 -15.51 19.37 12.64
N LYS A 84 -14.82 19.47 13.77
CA LYS A 84 -14.87 20.62 14.69
C LYS A 84 -13.64 21.51 14.48
N PRO A 85 -13.71 22.55 13.64
CA PRO A 85 -12.56 23.41 13.35
C PRO A 85 -12.25 24.43 14.46
N LYS A 86 -13.17 24.63 15.41
CA LYS A 86 -13.05 25.63 16.47
C LYS A 86 -13.35 25.01 17.84
N GLY A 87 -12.47 25.30 18.81
CA GLY A 87 -12.60 24.84 20.18
C GLY A 87 -12.03 23.42 20.39
N ALA A 88 -11.97 23.03 21.66
CA ALA A 88 -11.43 21.73 22.06
C ALA A 88 -12.38 20.57 21.74
N TRP A 89 -11.83 19.40 21.48
CA TRP A 89 -12.57 18.14 21.39
C TRP A 89 -12.85 17.58 22.79
N GLU A 90 -13.96 16.86 22.95
CA GLU A 90 -14.25 16.16 24.21
C GLU A 90 -13.25 15.01 24.40
N SER A 91 -12.46 15.08 25.47
CA SER A 91 -11.55 14.01 25.87
C SER A 91 -12.06 13.35 27.15
N LYS A 92 -12.31 12.03 27.11
CA LYS A 92 -12.51 11.25 28.33
C LYS A 92 -11.13 10.97 28.93
N GLY A 93 -10.63 11.91 29.72
CA GLY A 93 -9.36 11.79 30.42
C GLY A 93 -8.13 12.24 29.62
N TYR A 94 -7.00 12.32 30.31
CA TYR A 94 -5.82 13.09 29.89
C TYR A 94 -4.99 12.50 28.74
N HIS A 95 -5.37 11.38 28.11
CA HIS A 95 -4.41 10.66 27.23
C HIS A 95 -4.96 10.05 25.94
N GLN A 96 -6.27 10.08 25.65
CA GLN A 96 -6.78 9.47 24.41
C GLN A 96 -7.77 10.39 23.68
N PRO A 97 -7.38 10.96 22.52
CA PRO A 97 -8.23 11.84 21.75
C PRO A 97 -9.20 11.04 20.86
N GLN A 98 -9.96 10.13 21.49
CA GLN A 98 -10.82 9.17 20.81
C GLN A 98 -11.79 9.86 19.85
N ALA A 99 -12.54 10.87 20.34
CA ALA A 99 -13.52 11.60 19.54
C ALA A 99 -12.87 12.28 18.33
N TYR A 100 -11.70 12.90 18.52
CA TYR A 100 -10.96 13.52 17.44
C TYR A 100 -10.51 12.48 16.41
N LEU A 101 -9.82 11.42 16.83
CA LEU A 101 -9.28 10.40 15.93
C LEU A 101 -10.37 9.63 15.20
N SER A 102 -11.47 9.27 15.89
CA SER A 102 -12.61 8.59 15.27
C SER A 102 -13.26 9.46 14.22
N THR A 103 -13.48 10.75 14.49
CA THR A 103 -14.08 11.66 13.50
C THR A 103 -13.15 11.89 12.31
N GLN A 104 -11.84 12.11 12.53
CA GLN A 104 -10.90 12.23 11.40
C GLN A 104 -10.83 10.94 10.57
N TYR A 105 -10.89 9.78 11.22
CA TYR A 105 -10.90 8.48 10.55
C TYR A 105 -12.15 8.31 9.67
N GLU A 106 -13.35 8.55 10.21
CA GLU A 106 -14.60 8.35 9.46
C GLU A 106 -14.72 9.33 8.30
N LEU A 107 -14.35 10.60 8.50
CA LEU A 107 -14.31 11.60 7.42
C LEU A 107 -13.34 11.21 6.30
N LEU A 108 -12.12 10.79 6.65
CA LEU A 108 -11.13 10.36 5.67
C LEU A 108 -11.55 9.07 4.96
N ARG A 109 -12.17 8.14 5.69
CA ARG A 109 -12.62 6.88 5.12
C ARG A 109 -13.73 7.10 4.10
N GLU A 110 -14.69 7.96 4.43
CA GLU A 110 -15.76 8.34 3.50
C GLU A 110 -15.18 8.99 2.24
N ASP A 111 -14.30 9.98 2.38
CA ASP A 111 -13.66 10.65 1.23
C ASP A 111 -12.88 9.66 0.35
N ALA A 112 -12.22 8.67 0.95
CA ALA A 112 -11.45 7.65 0.24
C ALA A 112 -12.31 6.59 -0.46
N VAL A 113 -13.46 6.20 0.13
CA VAL A 113 -14.30 5.09 -0.37
C VAL A 113 -15.42 5.57 -1.30
N GLN A 114 -15.95 6.77 -1.05
CA GLN A 114 -17.08 7.34 -1.78
C GLN A 114 -16.91 7.32 -3.32
N PRO A 115 -15.76 7.70 -3.91
CA PRO A 115 -15.62 7.69 -5.37
C PRO A 115 -15.84 6.30 -5.99
N LEU A 116 -15.31 5.26 -5.34
CA LEU A 116 -15.47 3.87 -5.81
C LEU A 116 -16.92 3.38 -5.65
N ARG A 117 -17.55 3.72 -4.53
CA ARG A 117 -18.94 3.40 -4.24
C ARG A 117 -19.90 4.05 -5.25
N LEU A 118 -19.68 5.31 -5.58
CA LEU A 118 -20.42 6.01 -6.63
C LEU A 118 -20.19 5.41 -8.01
N ALA A 119 -18.96 5.00 -8.32
CA ALA A 119 -18.65 4.31 -9.58
C ALA A 119 -19.44 3.00 -9.71
N VAL A 120 -19.47 2.18 -8.66
CA VAL A 120 -20.26 0.94 -8.61
C VAL A 120 -21.76 1.23 -8.74
N SER A 121 -22.29 2.19 -7.98
CA SER A 121 -23.72 2.56 -8.04
C SER A 121 -24.14 3.04 -9.43
N ARG A 122 -23.29 3.83 -10.11
CA ARG A 122 -23.53 4.28 -11.49
C ARG A 122 -23.60 3.12 -12.49
N VAL A 123 -22.69 2.15 -12.37
CA VAL A 123 -22.70 0.95 -13.23
C VAL A 123 -23.89 0.04 -12.90
N ARG A 124 -24.30 -0.05 -11.63
CA ARG A 124 -25.50 -0.77 -11.20
C ARG A 124 -26.78 -0.21 -11.82
N ILE A 125 -26.89 1.14 -11.90
CA ILE A 125 -28.05 1.83 -12.48
C ILE A 125 -28.04 1.79 -14.01
N THR A 126 -26.85 1.90 -14.62
CA THR A 126 -26.69 1.89 -16.09
C THR A 126 -25.71 0.79 -16.53
N PRO A 127 -26.12 -0.50 -16.51
CA PRO A 127 -25.26 -1.64 -16.83
C PRO A 127 -24.66 -1.60 -18.24
N ASP A 128 -25.41 -1.07 -19.21
CA ASP A 128 -25.01 -1.00 -20.63
C ASP A 128 -24.22 0.28 -20.98
N GLY A 129 -23.94 1.13 -19.99
CA GLY A 129 -23.17 2.36 -20.16
C GLY A 129 -21.69 2.10 -20.51
N ASN A 130 -21.17 2.82 -21.49
CA ASN A 130 -19.74 2.86 -21.78
C ASN A 130 -19.03 3.91 -20.89
N GLU A 131 -17.71 4.00 -20.97
CA GLU A 131 -16.99 4.99 -20.13
C GLU A 131 -17.35 6.45 -20.44
N GLU A 132 -17.73 6.77 -21.67
CA GLU A 132 -18.15 8.12 -22.05
C GLU A 132 -19.44 8.54 -21.36
N THR A 133 -20.33 7.58 -21.07
CA THR A 133 -21.55 7.77 -20.28
C THR A 133 -21.24 8.33 -18.88
N PHE A 134 -20.04 8.06 -18.36
CA PHE A 134 -19.58 8.48 -17.04
C PHE A 134 -18.47 9.53 -17.11
N ASN A 135 -18.38 10.28 -18.21
CA ASN A 135 -17.36 11.31 -18.46
C ASN A 135 -15.92 10.80 -18.32
N GLY A 136 -15.69 9.49 -18.52
CA GLY A 136 -14.40 8.84 -18.33
C GLY A 136 -13.92 8.75 -16.88
N ALA A 137 -14.76 9.07 -15.89
CA ALA A 137 -14.41 8.97 -14.47
C ALA A 137 -14.43 7.51 -13.97
N VAL A 138 -15.23 6.65 -14.62
CA VAL A 138 -15.36 5.23 -14.28
C VAL A 138 -14.69 4.40 -15.37
N GLY A 139 -13.80 3.48 -14.97
CA GLY A 139 -13.25 2.47 -15.87
C GLY A 139 -14.06 1.18 -15.77
N ILE A 140 -14.49 0.64 -16.91
CA ILE A 140 -15.34 -0.55 -16.98
C ILE A 140 -14.67 -1.58 -17.88
N TYR A 141 -14.51 -2.77 -17.35
CA TYR A 141 -13.85 -3.89 -18.03
C TYR A 141 -14.79 -5.10 -18.01
N GLU A 142 -15.07 -5.64 -19.19
CA GLU A 142 -15.97 -6.79 -19.39
C GLU A 142 -15.21 -8.03 -19.80
N LYS A 143 -15.90 -9.18 -19.93
CA LYS A 143 -15.28 -10.46 -20.25
C LYS A 143 -14.10 -10.76 -19.30
N VAL A 144 -14.27 -10.40 -18.03
CA VAL A 144 -13.22 -10.58 -17.02
C VAL A 144 -13.23 -12.03 -16.59
N HIS A 145 -12.10 -12.70 -16.74
CA HIS A 145 -11.97 -14.12 -16.45
C HIS A 145 -10.65 -14.40 -15.76
N ILE A 146 -10.69 -15.22 -14.72
CA ILE A 146 -9.50 -15.69 -14.01
C ILE A 146 -8.77 -16.69 -14.91
N CYS A 147 -7.51 -16.44 -15.23
CA CYS A 147 -6.66 -17.35 -16.02
C CYS A 147 -5.57 -18.03 -15.19
N GLY A 148 -5.26 -17.54 -14.00
CA GLY A 148 -4.19 -18.12 -13.21
C GLY A 148 -4.01 -17.48 -11.87
N MET A 149 -2.95 -17.89 -11.18
CA MET A 149 -2.62 -17.42 -9.84
C MET A 149 -1.12 -17.23 -9.73
N THR A 150 -0.70 -16.18 -9.04
CA THR A 150 0.69 -15.82 -8.81
C THR A 150 0.96 -15.74 -7.31
N CYS A 151 1.88 -16.56 -6.82
CA CYS A 151 2.35 -16.47 -5.43
C CYS A 151 3.42 -15.39 -5.32
N ALA A 152 3.15 -14.34 -4.55
CA ALA A 152 4.07 -13.22 -4.31
C ALA A 152 4.39 -13.09 -2.82
N THR A 153 5.39 -12.26 -2.49
CA THR A 153 5.77 -12.05 -1.07
C THR A 153 4.69 -11.34 -0.25
N ARG A 154 3.70 -10.72 -0.92
CA ARG A 154 2.58 -10.03 -0.27
C ARG A 154 1.33 -10.91 -0.13
N GLY A 155 1.28 -12.06 -0.81
CA GLY A 155 0.11 -12.93 -0.82
C GLY A 155 -0.06 -13.63 -2.17
N ILE A 156 -1.24 -14.22 -2.35
CA ILE A 156 -1.66 -14.90 -3.57
C ILE A 156 -2.46 -13.91 -4.41
N ALA A 157 -2.03 -13.66 -5.65
CA ALA A 157 -2.74 -12.82 -6.60
C ALA A 157 -3.44 -13.67 -7.66
N LEU A 158 -4.65 -13.28 -8.06
CA LEU A 158 -5.36 -13.85 -9.21
C LEU A 158 -4.94 -13.11 -10.48
N ARG A 159 -4.55 -13.85 -11.50
CA ARG A 159 -4.39 -13.31 -12.84
C ARG A 159 -5.72 -13.29 -13.55
N VAL A 160 -6.10 -12.13 -14.04
CA VAL A 160 -7.33 -11.93 -14.79
C VAL A 160 -7.03 -11.37 -16.17
N THR A 161 -7.78 -11.85 -17.16
CA THR A 161 -7.87 -11.24 -18.50
C THR A 161 -9.15 -10.43 -18.60
N PHE A 162 -9.18 -9.41 -19.44
CA PHE A 162 -10.38 -8.57 -19.62
C PHE A 162 -10.45 -7.92 -21.00
N SER A 163 -11.62 -7.41 -21.37
CA SER A 163 -11.87 -6.68 -22.61
C SER A 163 -11.88 -5.16 -22.39
N LEU A 164 -11.42 -4.43 -23.41
CA LEU A 164 -11.48 -2.97 -23.49
C LEU A 164 -12.70 -2.45 -24.28
N GLY A 165 -13.68 -3.31 -24.56
CA GLY A 165 -14.86 -2.96 -25.37
C GLY A 165 -15.58 -1.68 -24.90
N ARG A 166 -15.77 -1.52 -23.59
CA ARG A 166 -16.43 -0.34 -22.98
C ARG A 166 -15.59 0.95 -23.02
N VAL A 167 -14.30 0.84 -23.33
CA VAL A 167 -13.38 1.99 -23.44
C VAL A 167 -13.52 2.68 -24.79
N GLY A 168 -13.79 1.91 -25.86
CA GLY A 168 -13.96 2.42 -27.23
C GLY A 168 -12.72 3.08 -27.85
N LYS A 169 -11.56 3.09 -27.17
CA LYS A 169 -10.34 3.78 -27.58
C LYS A 169 -9.11 2.97 -27.24
N LYS A 170 -8.06 3.07 -28.05
CA LYS A 170 -6.75 2.46 -27.75
C LYS A 170 -6.12 3.13 -26.54
N ILE A 171 -5.72 2.35 -25.54
CA ILE A 171 -5.07 2.86 -24.33
C ILE A 171 -3.56 2.87 -24.55
N ARG A 172 -2.92 4.01 -24.26
CA ARG A 172 -1.46 4.08 -24.06
C ARG A 172 -1.14 3.75 -22.61
N TRP A 173 -0.84 2.49 -22.34
CA TRP A 173 -0.72 1.97 -20.98
C TRP A 173 0.44 2.56 -20.19
N ASP A 174 1.54 2.92 -20.84
CA ASP A 174 2.69 3.62 -20.26
C ASP A 174 2.31 4.97 -19.62
N GLN A 175 1.38 5.69 -20.23
CA GLN A 175 0.93 7.02 -19.80
C GLN A 175 -0.36 6.99 -18.97
N SER A 176 -1.09 5.89 -19.07
CA SER A 176 -2.37 5.72 -18.38
C SER A 176 -2.21 5.55 -16.88
N LYS A 177 -3.13 6.15 -16.11
CA LYS A 177 -3.28 5.94 -14.66
C LYS A 177 -4.31 4.86 -14.30
N ARG A 178 -4.84 4.15 -15.29
CA ARG A 178 -5.77 3.03 -15.09
C ARG A 178 -5.08 1.84 -14.44
N LEU A 179 -5.79 1.13 -13.57
CA LEU A 179 -5.37 -0.13 -12.99
C LEU A 179 -3.95 -0.05 -12.39
N ILE A 180 -3.59 1.08 -11.79
CA ILE A 180 -2.27 1.25 -11.16
C ILE A 180 -2.17 0.34 -9.93
N THR A 181 -0.99 -0.22 -9.69
CA THR A 181 -0.74 -1.07 -8.52
C THR A 181 -1.14 -0.35 -7.22
N GLY A 182 -1.94 -1.02 -6.39
CA GLY A 182 -2.56 -0.45 -5.19
C GLY A 182 -3.93 0.18 -5.43
N GLY A 183 -4.35 0.40 -6.67
CA GLY A 183 -5.70 0.86 -7.01
C GLY A 183 -6.73 -0.20 -6.63
N LEU A 184 -7.90 0.24 -6.17
CA LEU A 184 -9.03 -0.64 -5.92
C LEU A 184 -9.83 -0.87 -7.19
N VAL A 185 -10.32 -2.10 -7.33
CA VAL A 185 -11.29 -2.50 -8.34
C VAL A 185 -12.37 -3.33 -7.66
N VAL A 186 -13.56 -3.37 -8.25
CA VAL A 186 -14.68 -4.17 -7.74
C VAL A 186 -15.18 -5.08 -8.84
N LEU A 187 -15.30 -6.37 -8.53
CA LEU A 187 -15.79 -7.40 -9.45
C LEU A 187 -17.22 -7.81 -9.09
N THR A 188 -18.02 -8.09 -10.10
CA THR A 188 -19.35 -8.70 -9.98
C THR A 188 -19.54 -9.74 -11.07
N PRO A 189 -20.29 -10.83 -10.84
CA PRO A 189 -20.73 -11.68 -11.94
C PRO A 189 -21.53 -10.87 -12.95
N VAL A 190 -21.37 -11.16 -14.25
CA VAL A 190 -22.08 -10.46 -15.34
C VAL A 190 -23.60 -10.52 -15.17
N LYS A 191 -24.13 -11.60 -14.60
CA LYS A 191 -25.57 -11.76 -14.36
C LYS A 191 -26.08 -10.95 -13.16
N ASP A 192 -25.20 -10.59 -12.22
CA ASP A 192 -25.57 -9.85 -11.01
C ASP A 192 -25.46 -8.35 -11.21
N MET A 193 -24.44 -7.84 -11.93
CA MET A 193 -24.24 -6.40 -12.15
C MET A 193 -24.36 -5.53 -10.88
N PHE A 194 -23.69 -5.94 -9.79
CA PHE A 194 -23.66 -5.26 -8.50
C PHE A 194 -25.03 -5.14 -7.79
N GLN A 195 -26.02 -5.95 -8.16
CA GLN A 195 -27.31 -5.96 -7.45
C GLN A 195 -27.14 -6.55 -6.04
N THR A 196 -26.35 -7.63 -5.91
CA THR A 196 -26.14 -8.29 -4.62
C THR A 196 -24.69 -8.64 -4.31
N ARG A 197 -23.83 -8.74 -5.34
CA ARG A 197 -22.42 -9.16 -5.18
C ARG A 197 -21.46 -8.08 -5.63
N ALA A 198 -20.49 -7.77 -4.78
CA ALA A 198 -19.39 -6.86 -5.06
C ALA A 198 -18.11 -7.36 -4.39
N ILE A 199 -17.20 -7.94 -5.15
CA ILE A 199 -15.92 -8.44 -4.63
C ILE A 199 -14.88 -7.33 -4.78
N VAL A 200 -14.43 -6.80 -3.65
CA VAL A 200 -13.40 -5.76 -3.65
C VAL A 200 -12.03 -6.39 -3.82
N ALA A 201 -11.25 -5.89 -4.77
CA ALA A 201 -9.90 -6.32 -5.03
C ALA A 201 -8.95 -5.14 -5.16
N THR A 202 -7.65 -5.40 -5.00
CA THR A 202 -6.57 -4.42 -5.20
C THR A 202 -5.69 -4.87 -6.36
N VAL A 203 -5.33 -3.97 -7.26
CA VAL A 203 -4.38 -4.31 -8.33
C VAL A 203 -3.02 -4.66 -7.73
N ALA A 204 -2.64 -5.93 -7.86
CA ALA A 204 -1.41 -6.50 -7.32
C ALA A 204 -0.21 -6.16 -8.21
N ALA A 205 -0.35 -6.38 -9.51
CA ALA A 205 0.65 -6.10 -10.51
C ALA A 205 0.01 -5.70 -11.84
N ARG A 206 0.70 -4.79 -12.52
CA ARG A 206 0.27 -4.20 -13.79
C ARG A 206 1.44 -4.22 -14.79
N PRO A 207 1.91 -5.40 -15.20
CA PRO A 207 3.03 -5.52 -16.14
C PRO A 207 2.62 -4.99 -17.52
N LEU A 208 3.37 -4.02 -18.06
CA LEU A 208 3.03 -3.37 -19.34
C LEU A 208 3.00 -4.38 -20.49
N GLU A 209 3.91 -5.35 -20.49
CA GLU A 209 3.99 -6.42 -21.50
C GLU A 209 2.70 -7.25 -21.59
N LEU A 210 2.04 -7.52 -20.47
CA LEU A 210 0.77 -8.27 -20.47
C LEU A 210 -0.44 -7.37 -20.77
N LEU A 211 -0.34 -6.07 -20.55
CA LEU A 211 -1.39 -5.11 -20.90
C LEU A 211 -1.46 -4.83 -22.40
N ASP A 212 -0.34 -4.96 -23.11
CA ASP A 212 -0.28 -4.81 -24.57
C ASP A 212 -0.79 -6.05 -25.32
N LEU A 213 -1.09 -7.14 -24.61
CA LEU A 213 -1.76 -8.32 -25.17
C LEU A 213 -3.22 -8.03 -25.50
N ASN A 214 -3.81 -8.88 -26.35
CA ASN A 214 -5.24 -8.90 -26.61
C ASN A 214 -5.77 -10.33 -26.44
N PRO A 215 -6.45 -10.66 -25.32
CA PRO A 215 -6.88 -9.74 -24.24
C PRO A 215 -5.74 -9.32 -23.29
N PRO A 216 -5.79 -8.10 -22.72
CA PRO A 216 -4.88 -7.67 -21.66
C PRO A 216 -4.97 -8.50 -20.38
N GLU A 217 -3.88 -8.60 -19.62
CA GLU A 217 -3.85 -9.27 -18.31
C GLU A 217 -3.30 -8.39 -17.18
N ILE A 218 -3.84 -8.57 -15.97
CA ILE A 218 -3.33 -7.99 -14.71
C ILE A 218 -3.42 -9.02 -13.58
N ASP A 219 -2.69 -8.76 -12.49
CA ASP A 219 -2.82 -9.53 -11.25
C ASP A 219 -3.60 -8.73 -10.19
N LEU A 220 -4.51 -9.38 -9.47
CA LEU A 220 -5.38 -8.79 -8.44
C LEU A 220 -5.22 -9.53 -7.10
N TYR A 221 -5.18 -8.79 -6.00
CA TYR A 221 -5.38 -9.34 -4.65
C TYR A 221 -6.86 -9.20 -4.28
N ILE A 222 -7.55 -10.30 -4.06
CA ILE A 222 -8.90 -10.27 -3.50
C ILE A 222 -8.79 -9.84 -2.02
N ALA A 223 -9.61 -8.88 -1.59
CA ALA A 223 -9.51 -8.30 -0.26
C ALA A 223 -9.77 -9.33 0.86
N ARG A 224 -10.68 -10.27 0.59
CA ARG A 224 -11.11 -11.33 1.50
C ARG A 224 -10.92 -12.70 0.85
N PRO A 225 -10.00 -13.54 1.35
CA PRO A 225 -9.72 -14.84 0.75
C PRO A 225 -10.94 -15.76 0.60
N GLU A 226 -11.93 -15.64 1.50
CA GLU A 226 -13.18 -16.37 1.47
C GLU A 226 -14.12 -16.00 0.32
N GLU A 227 -13.95 -14.80 -0.28
CA GLU A 227 -14.69 -14.37 -1.47
C GLU A 227 -14.00 -14.77 -2.78
N MET A 228 -12.83 -15.39 -2.69
CA MET A 228 -12.02 -15.77 -3.84
C MET A 228 -12.63 -16.98 -4.55
N GLU A 229 -13.36 -16.74 -5.63
CA GLU A 229 -13.88 -17.80 -6.50
C GLU A 229 -12.88 -18.08 -7.63
N ILE A 230 -12.49 -19.34 -7.81
CA ILE A 230 -11.58 -19.79 -8.88
C ILE A 230 -12.38 -20.59 -9.89
N ASP A 231 -13.11 -19.89 -10.75
CA ASP A 231 -13.82 -20.49 -11.88
C ASP A 231 -13.39 -19.81 -13.19
N PRO A 232 -12.58 -20.49 -14.03
CA PRO A 232 -12.16 -19.95 -15.33
C PRO A 232 -13.30 -19.74 -16.32
N ALA A 233 -14.44 -20.42 -16.16
CA ALA A 233 -15.61 -20.31 -17.02
C ALA A 233 -16.55 -19.17 -16.57
N ALA A 234 -16.48 -18.75 -15.31
CA ALA A 234 -17.26 -17.63 -14.82
C ALA A 234 -16.80 -16.32 -15.47
N GLU A 235 -17.77 -15.55 -15.96
CA GLU A 235 -17.55 -14.22 -16.54
C GLU A 235 -17.92 -13.13 -15.53
N TRP A 236 -17.04 -12.14 -15.42
CA TRP A 236 -17.16 -11.05 -14.48
C TRP A 236 -17.10 -9.69 -15.20
N VAL A 237 -17.64 -8.68 -14.52
CA VAL A 237 -17.40 -7.27 -14.82
C VAL A 237 -16.53 -6.70 -13.72
N MET A 238 -15.53 -5.91 -14.10
CA MET A 238 -14.63 -5.21 -13.19
C MET A 238 -14.76 -3.71 -13.38
N VAL A 239 -14.92 -2.99 -12.27
CA VAL A 239 -15.08 -1.53 -12.24
C VAL A 239 -13.95 -0.90 -11.43
N GLU A 240 -13.41 0.20 -11.93
CA GLU A 240 -12.48 1.08 -11.20
C GLU A 240 -13.02 2.51 -11.15
N ASP A 241 -12.78 3.20 -10.03
CA ASP A 241 -12.79 4.66 -10.03
C ASP A 241 -11.44 5.18 -10.56
N ARG A 242 -11.49 6.17 -11.45
CA ARG A 242 -10.29 6.75 -12.09
C ARG A 242 -9.89 8.10 -11.48
N SER A 243 -10.64 8.60 -10.49
CA SER A 243 -10.42 9.90 -9.88
C SER A 243 -9.49 9.83 -8.65
N GLY A 244 -9.58 8.78 -7.84
CA GLY A 244 -8.84 8.60 -6.59
C GLY A 244 -7.71 7.56 -6.61
N PHE A 245 -6.95 7.48 -5.51
CA PHE A 245 -5.94 6.42 -5.28
C PHE A 245 -5.94 5.98 -3.82
N TYR A 246 -6.81 5.03 -3.50
CA TYR A 246 -7.11 4.55 -2.14
C TYR A 246 -5.90 4.05 -1.33
N GLU A 247 -4.89 3.46 -1.95
CA GLU A 247 -3.72 2.92 -1.22
C GLU A 247 -2.98 4.02 -0.44
N ALA A 248 -3.04 5.28 -0.88
CA ALA A 248 -2.49 6.40 -0.11
C ALA A 248 -3.26 6.61 1.20
N ASP A 249 -4.59 6.63 1.13
CA ASP A 249 -5.48 6.90 2.28
C ASP A 249 -5.49 5.72 3.26
N LYS A 250 -5.45 4.49 2.75
CA LYS A 250 -5.35 3.25 3.53
C LYS A 250 -4.24 3.30 4.58
N HIS A 251 -3.05 3.80 4.22
CA HIS A 251 -1.94 3.89 5.15
C HIS A 251 -2.17 4.94 6.24
N THR A 252 -2.84 6.05 5.90
CA THR A 252 -3.23 7.09 6.87
C THR A 252 -4.32 6.56 7.81
N LEU A 253 -5.32 5.86 7.30
CA LEU A 253 -6.38 5.23 8.09
C LEU A 253 -5.80 4.23 9.12
N LEU A 254 -4.87 3.37 8.67
CA LEU A 254 -4.15 2.45 9.56
C LEU A 254 -3.33 3.20 10.62
N ALA A 255 -2.71 4.33 10.27
CA ALA A 255 -1.96 5.15 11.22
C ALA A 255 -2.88 5.75 12.29
N LEU A 256 -4.05 6.27 11.91
CA LEU A 256 -5.05 6.80 12.86
C LEU A 256 -5.52 5.73 13.84
N GLN A 257 -5.80 4.50 13.36
CA GLN A 257 -6.15 3.37 14.23
C GLN A 257 -5.02 2.98 15.19
N ARG A 258 -3.76 3.09 14.75
CA ARG A 258 -2.58 2.81 15.59
C ARG A 258 -2.32 3.91 16.62
N MET A 259 -2.57 5.17 16.29
CA MET A 259 -2.41 6.30 17.22
C MET A 259 -3.29 6.19 18.47
N MET A 260 -4.35 5.37 18.46
CA MET A 260 -5.09 5.04 19.68
C MET A 260 -4.28 4.26 20.72
N ARG A 261 -3.17 3.64 20.33
CA ARG A 261 -2.27 2.86 21.22
C ARG A 261 -1.12 3.69 21.77
N GLU A 262 -0.91 4.88 21.22
CA GLU A 262 0.28 5.68 21.45
C GLU A 262 -0.10 7.05 22.01
N PRO A 263 0.80 7.73 22.74
CA PRO A 263 0.59 9.13 23.10
C PRO A 263 0.42 9.98 21.84
N PHE A 264 -0.73 10.63 21.70
CA PHE A 264 -1.02 11.43 20.51
C PHE A 264 -0.13 12.68 20.46
N PRO A 265 0.73 12.84 19.43
CA PRO A 265 1.58 14.01 19.32
C PRO A 265 0.76 15.29 19.16
N LEU A 266 1.19 16.36 19.82
CA LEU A 266 0.55 17.69 19.75
C LEU A 266 -0.92 17.71 20.24
N ALA A 267 -1.33 16.75 21.07
CA ALA A 267 -2.69 16.68 21.61
C ALA A 267 -3.16 18.00 22.24
N GLU A 268 -2.30 18.69 22.98
CA GLU A 268 -2.67 19.94 23.63
C GLU A 268 -3.04 21.04 22.63
N HIS A 269 -2.54 20.99 21.40
CA HIS A 269 -2.80 22.00 20.37
C HIS A 269 -3.87 21.56 19.38
N LEU A 270 -3.90 20.28 19.00
CA LEU A 270 -4.84 19.75 18.01
C LEU A 270 -6.18 19.34 18.62
N VAL A 271 -6.18 18.90 19.89
CA VAL A 271 -7.35 18.33 20.58
C VAL A 271 -7.83 19.32 21.63
N ASP A 272 -6.95 19.78 22.52
CA ASP A 272 -7.33 20.70 23.61
C ASP A 272 -7.36 22.17 23.16
N ALA A 273 -6.94 22.46 21.93
CA ALA A 273 -6.91 23.79 21.33
C ALA A 273 -6.16 24.85 22.17
N GLN A 274 -5.11 24.45 22.90
CA GLN A 274 -4.30 25.37 23.70
C GLN A 274 -3.51 26.33 22.80
N PRO A 275 -3.67 27.67 22.96
CA PRO A 275 -3.03 28.65 22.07
C PRO A 275 -1.56 28.91 22.41
N ILE A 276 -1.13 28.60 23.64
CA ILE A 276 0.21 28.92 24.13
C ILE A 276 1.15 27.75 23.80
N VAL A 277 2.14 28.00 22.94
CA VAL A 277 3.19 27.02 22.62
C VAL A 277 4.43 27.27 23.48
N THR A 278 4.79 26.28 24.30
CA THR A 278 5.97 26.26 25.16
C THR A 278 7.22 25.80 24.38
N ALA A 279 8.38 25.87 25.05
CA ALA A 279 9.61 25.31 24.50
C ALA A 279 9.57 23.76 24.55
N PRO A 280 10.24 23.06 23.63
CA PRO A 280 10.43 21.62 23.75
C PRO A 280 11.15 21.26 25.06
N ALA A 281 10.82 20.12 25.66
CA ALA A 281 11.43 19.67 26.92
C ALA A 281 12.96 19.65 26.86
N TYR A 282 13.52 19.08 25.79
CA TYR A 282 14.98 19.02 25.57
C TYR A 282 15.66 20.40 25.44
N VAL A 283 14.92 21.44 25.03
CA VAL A 283 15.42 22.83 24.97
C VAL A 283 15.28 23.50 26.33
N ALA A 284 14.20 23.23 27.06
CA ALA A 284 14.01 23.76 28.41
C ALA A 284 15.07 23.24 29.40
N GLU A 285 15.41 21.95 29.29
CA GLU A 285 16.44 21.30 30.11
C GLU A 285 17.85 21.78 29.72
N GLN A 286 18.12 21.90 28.41
CA GLN A 286 19.43 22.30 27.88
C GLN A 286 19.24 23.40 26.82
N PRO A 287 19.14 24.67 27.26
CA PRO A 287 18.84 25.80 26.37
C PRO A 287 20.08 26.34 25.64
N LYS A 288 21.27 25.91 26.04
CA LYS A 288 22.52 26.33 25.42
C LYS A 288 22.73 25.62 24.10
N ARG A 289 22.95 26.37 23.02
CA ARG A 289 23.17 25.86 21.66
C ARG A 289 24.31 26.60 20.96
N ASP A 290 25.01 25.87 20.12
CA ASP A 290 25.95 26.41 19.15
C ASP A 290 25.20 26.89 17.90
N LEU A 291 25.29 28.19 17.60
CA LEU A 291 24.69 28.81 16.42
C LEU A 291 25.74 29.20 15.37
N THR A 292 27.01 28.88 15.58
CA THR A 292 28.13 29.29 14.69
C THR A 292 28.06 28.67 13.30
N SER A 293 27.29 27.59 13.12
CA SER A 293 27.04 26.98 11.81
C SER A 293 26.28 27.90 10.84
N VAL A 294 25.62 28.95 11.37
CA VAL A 294 24.79 29.91 10.64
C VAL A 294 25.18 31.36 10.95
N LEU A 295 25.47 31.67 12.22
CA LEU A 295 25.84 33.02 12.68
C LEU A 295 27.37 33.18 12.69
N ARG A 296 27.87 34.32 12.20
CA ARG A 296 29.30 34.60 12.13
C ARG A 296 29.80 35.29 13.39
N ASN A 297 30.73 34.65 14.10
CA ASN A 297 31.43 35.26 15.23
C ASN A 297 32.13 36.57 14.80
N ASN A 298 32.21 37.53 15.73
CA ASN A 298 32.97 38.76 15.54
C ASN A 298 33.71 39.13 16.83
N LYS A 299 34.43 40.26 16.83
CA LYS A 299 35.22 40.70 18.00
C LYS A 299 34.39 40.93 19.27
N HIS A 300 33.08 41.09 19.16
CA HIS A 300 32.19 41.47 20.26
C HIS A 300 31.19 40.38 20.67
N ALA A 301 31.01 39.35 19.84
CA ALA A 301 30.04 38.27 20.09
C ALA A 301 30.53 36.94 19.51
N THR A 302 30.46 35.90 20.35
CA THR A 302 30.60 34.49 19.93
C THR A 302 29.28 33.77 20.10
N TYR A 303 29.07 32.73 19.29
CA TYR A 303 27.79 32.02 19.22
C TYR A 303 27.89 30.53 19.54
N GLU A 304 28.97 30.04 20.17
CA GLU A 304 29.12 28.61 20.49
C GLU A 304 28.19 28.12 21.62
N ASN A 305 27.77 29.01 22.53
CA ASN A 305 27.11 28.63 23.78
C ASN A 305 25.96 29.57 24.16
N VAL A 306 25.05 29.80 23.22
CA VAL A 306 23.96 30.77 23.37
C VAL A 306 22.77 30.12 24.08
N ASP A 307 22.29 30.72 25.18
CA ASP A 307 20.99 30.37 25.77
C ASP A 307 19.88 30.91 24.87
N ILE A 308 19.32 30.05 24.02
CA ILE A 308 18.34 30.46 23.00
C ILE A 308 16.97 30.87 23.59
N LEU A 309 16.72 30.56 24.87
CA LEU A 309 15.47 30.94 25.55
C LEU A 309 15.58 32.32 26.20
N LYS A 310 16.75 32.67 26.75
CA LYS A 310 16.95 33.92 27.50
C LYS A 310 17.73 34.99 26.73
N GLN A 311 18.72 34.59 25.94
CA GLN A 311 19.73 35.49 25.37
C GLN A 311 19.84 35.35 23.86
N TRP A 312 18.69 35.48 23.17
CA TRP A 312 18.70 35.44 21.70
C TRP A 312 19.48 36.64 21.10
N PRO A 313 20.42 36.41 20.16
CA PRO A 313 21.16 37.49 19.52
C PRO A 313 20.22 38.43 18.74
N ALA A 314 20.20 39.72 19.10
CA ALA A 314 19.28 40.68 18.49
C ALA A 314 19.66 41.04 17.04
N GLN A 315 20.95 41.23 16.75
CA GLN A 315 21.47 41.56 15.42
C GLN A 315 22.77 40.79 15.16
N PRO A 316 22.71 39.46 14.99
CA PRO A 316 23.89 38.67 14.69
C PRO A 316 24.38 38.95 13.28
N SER A 317 25.69 38.85 13.06
CA SER A 317 26.25 38.87 11.71
C SER A 317 25.84 37.59 10.99
N SER A 318 24.93 37.69 10.03
CA SER A 318 24.43 36.57 9.23
C SER A 318 23.90 37.07 7.89
N ASP A 319 23.69 36.15 6.94
CA ASP A 319 23.08 36.47 5.65
C ASP A 319 21.53 36.45 5.71
N MET A 320 20.96 36.31 6.90
CA MET A 320 19.51 36.26 7.14
C MET A 320 18.96 37.65 7.49
N ASP A 321 17.80 37.98 6.94
CA ASP A 321 17.08 39.19 7.34
C ASP A 321 16.40 39.04 8.73
N ALA A 322 15.90 40.16 9.27
CA ALA A 322 15.27 40.18 10.60
C ALA A 322 14.05 39.24 10.72
N SER A 323 13.26 39.09 9.66
CA SER A 323 12.08 38.22 9.65
C SER A 323 12.47 36.73 9.61
N GLN A 324 13.52 36.42 8.86
CA GLN A 324 14.12 35.09 8.77
C GLN A 324 14.77 34.69 10.09
N LEU A 325 15.48 35.61 10.76
CA LEU A 325 16.03 35.39 12.10
C LEU A 325 14.94 35.18 13.15
N ALA A 326 13.83 35.92 13.08
CA ALA A 326 12.68 35.71 13.95
C ALA A 326 12.02 34.33 13.71
N ALA A 327 11.91 33.91 12.45
CA ALA A 327 11.43 32.58 12.08
C ALA A 327 12.37 31.48 12.61
N LEU A 328 13.69 31.65 12.44
CA LEU A 328 14.71 30.74 12.96
C LEU A 328 14.62 30.60 14.48
N ARG A 329 14.53 31.72 15.20
CA ARG A 329 14.31 31.75 16.66
C ARG A 329 13.08 30.93 17.02
N ARG A 330 11.97 31.14 16.31
CA ARG A 330 10.70 30.45 16.58
C ARG A 330 10.84 28.94 16.38
N ILE A 331 11.51 28.49 15.31
CA ILE A 331 11.77 27.07 15.04
C ILE A 331 12.58 26.43 16.17
N LEU A 332 13.64 27.10 16.64
CA LEU A 332 14.55 26.54 17.65
C LEU A 332 13.99 26.58 19.08
N THR A 333 13.06 27.50 19.38
CA THR A 333 12.59 27.77 20.75
C THR A 333 11.18 27.28 21.05
N LYS A 334 10.39 26.86 20.05
CA LYS A 334 9.00 26.44 20.22
C LYS A 334 8.80 24.99 19.82
N ARG A 335 8.03 24.25 20.63
CA ARG A 335 7.68 22.85 20.35
C ARG A 335 6.85 22.68 19.07
N LEU A 336 6.06 23.71 18.75
CA LEU A 336 5.34 23.85 17.49
C LEU A 336 5.62 25.23 16.88
N ALA A 337 6.27 25.24 15.73
CA ALA A 337 6.59 26.47 15.01
C ALA A 337 5.81 26.54 13.69
N VAL A 338 4.83 27.45 13.63
CA VAL A 338 4.17 27.82 12.36
C VAL A 338 4.89 29.03 11.78
N ILE A 339 5.44 28.86 10.58
CA ILE A 339 6.17 29.90 9.84
C ILE A 339 5.41 30.19 8.55
N GLN A 340 4.92 31.42 8.44
CA GLN A 340 4.31 31.92 7.21
C GLN A 340 5.35 32.69 6.40
N GLY A 341 5.52 32.34 5.13
CA GLY A 341 6.37 33.07 4.20
C GLY A 341 5.69 33.19 2.85
N PRO A 342 5.46 34.39 2.31
CA PRO A 342 5.05 34.60 0.92
C PRO A 342 6.01 33.93 -0.09
N PRO A 343 5.63 33.79 -1.38
CA PRO A 343 6.55 33.34 -2.42
C PRO A 343 7.85 34.16 -2.43
N GLY A 344 9.01 33.51 -2.61
CA GLY A 344 10.32 34.18 -2.67
C GLY A 344 10.94 34.60 -1.33
N THR A 345 10.25 34.49 -0.19
CA THR A 345 10.75 34.96 1.13
C THR A 345 11.75 34.05 1.83
N GLY A 346 12.35 33.09 1.12
CA GLY A 346 13.41 32.26 1.68
C GLY A 346 12.97 31.18 2.69
N LYS A 347 11.71 30.73 2.69
CA LYS A 347 11.24 29.62 3.57
C LYS A 347 12.17 28.39 3.57
N THR A 348 12.58 27.96 2.38
CA THR A 348 13.51 26.84 2.21
C THR A 348 14.88 27.15 2.83
N TYR A 349 15.36 28.38 2.67
CA TYR A 349 16.63 28.83 3.23
C TYR A 349 16.57 28.88 4.77
N VAL A 350 15.50 29.40 5.37
CA VAL A 350 15.31 29.38 6.83
C VAL A 350 15.26 27.94 7.37
N SER A 351 14.57 27.04 6.65
CA SER A 351 14.48 25.62 7.03
C SER A 351 15.85 24.93 6.98
N GLU A 352 16.62 25.20 5.93
CA GLU A 352 17.99 24.73 5.77
C GLU A 352 18.89 25.20 6.93
N GLN A 353 18.85 26.50 7.28
CA GLN A 353 19.63 27.03 8.41
C GLN A 353 19.21 26.42 9.75
N ALA A 354 17.90 26.22 9.97
CA ALA A 354 17.42 25.57 11.19
C ALA A 354 17.91 24.12 11.31
N ILE A 355 17.84 23.35 10.23
CA ILE A 355 18.33 21.96 10.20
C ILE A 355 19.85 21.93 10.43
N LYS A 356 20.59 22.86 9.83
CA LYS A 356 22.05 22.97 10.03
C LYS A 356 22.41 23.18 11.50
N ILE A 357 21.69 24.05 12.22
CA ILE A 357 21.86 24.25 13.67
C ILE A 357 21.46 23.00 14.46
N MET A 358 20.32 22.37 14.13
CA MET A 358 19.86 21.16 14.81
C MET A 358 20.89 20.02 14.68
N LEU A 359 21.48 19.83 13.50
CA LEU A 359 22.52 18.82 13.26
C LEU A 359 23.82 19.15 14.00
N ALA A 360 24.27 20.41 13.98
CA ALA A 360 25.47 20.84 14.72
C ALA A 360 25.35 20.62 16.24
N ASN A 361 24.12 20.60 16.77
CA ASN A 361 23.83 20.38 18.19
C ASN A 361 23.27 18.97 18.48
N ARG A 362 23.29 18.07 17.50
CA ARG A 362 22.72 16.72 17.63
C ARG A 362 23.66 15.83 18.44
N LYS A 363 23.10 15.09 19.39
CA LYS A 363 23.81 14.07 20.16
C LYS A 363 23.74 12.70 19.46
N PRO A 364 24.69 11.79 19.73
CA PRO A 364 24.69 10.45 19.12
C PRO A 364 23.38 9.65 19.34
N ASP A 365 22.72 9.86 20.48
CA ASP A 365 21.50 9.20 20.90
C ASP A 365 20.20 9.95 20.49
N ASP A 366 20.31 11.14 19.90
CA ASP A 366 19.14 11.89 19.46
C ASP A 366 18.44 11.18 18.28
N PRO A 367 17.10 11.21 18.22
CA PRO A 367 16.35 10.65 17.09
C PRO A 367 16.69 11.37 15.76
N PRO A 368 16.42 10.74 14.61
CA PRO A 368 16.63 11.37 13.31
C PRO A 368 15.66 12.54 13.09
N ILE A 369 16.09 13.53 12.31
CA ILE A 369 15.23 14.61 11.83
C ILE A 369 14.38 14.09 10.66
N ILE A 370 13.05 14.12 10.80
CA ILE A 370 12.13 13.71 9.75
C ILE A 370 11.70 14.95 8.96
N ILE A 371 11.94 14.93 7.64
CA ILE A 371 11.53 15.98 6.71
C ILE A 371 10.39 15.46 5.84
N ALA A 372 9.27 16.16 5.85
CA ALA A 372 8.11 15.86 5.02
C ALA A 372 7.71 17.11 4.21
N CYS A 373 7.38 16.92 2.93
CA CYS A 373 6.76 17.95 2.10
C CYS A 373 5.66 17.33 1.23
N GLN A 374 4.74 18.17 0.74
CA GLN A 374 3.60 17.73 -0.07
C GLN A 374 4.01 17.13 -1.42
N THR A 375 5.11 17.60 -2.03
CA THR A 375 5.55 17.16 -3.35
C THR A 375 6.95 16.56 -3.33
N ASN A 376 7.20 15.56 -4.17
CA ASN A 376 8.55 14.99 -4.35
C ASN A 376 9.57 16.07 -4.74
N HIS A 377 9.17 17.03 -5.56
CA HIS A 377 10.05 18.11 -6.00
C HIS A 377 10.51 18.98 -4.83
N ALA A 378 9.61 19.35 -3.92
CA ALA A 378 9.94 20.17 -2.76
C ALA A 378 10.89 19.44 -1.80
N VAL A 379 10.64 18.15 -1.53
CA VAL A 379 11.54 17.32 -0.70
C VAL A 379 12.93 17.25 -1.34
N ASP A 380 13.00 16.92 -2.63
CA ASP A 380 14.28 16.74 -3.33
C ASP A 380 15.08 18.06 -3.39
N GLN A 381 14.42 19.21 -3.57
CA GLN A 381 15.07 20.52 -3.53
C GLN A 381 15.67 20.84 -2.16
N LEU A 382 14.94 20.58 -1.08
CA LEU A 382 15.43 20.81 0.28
C LEU A 382 16.57 19.85 0.63
N LEU A 383 16.42 18.57 0.29
CA LEU A 383 17.47 17.57 0.53
C LEU A 383 18.75 17.85 -0.26
N ARG A 384 18.66 18.42 -1.46
CA ARG A 384 19.85 18.79 -2.23
C ARG A 384 20.70 19.83 -1.50
N LYS A 385 20.05 20.81 -0.87
CA LYS A 385 20.72 21.82 -0.04
C LYS A 385 21.32 21.21 1.22
N ILE A 386 20.58 20.31 1.87
CA ILE A 386 21.06 19.59 3.06
C ILE A 386 22.27 18.72 2.73
N ALA A 387 22.27 18.08 1.55
CA ALA A 387 23.36 17.22 1.10
C ALA A 387 24.73 17.93 0.97
N GLU A 388 24.74 19.27 0.93
CA GLU A 388 25.98 20.07 0.92
C GLU A 388 26.71 20.00 2.27
N PHE A 389 26.00 19.77 3.39
CA PHE A 389 26.58 19.75 4.73
C PHE A 389 26.25 18.48 5.53
N GLU A 390 25.30 17.65 5.09
CA GLU A 390 24.93 16.38 5.72
C GLU A 390 24.81 15.29 4.65
N LYS A 391 25.74 14.33 4.67
CA LYS A 391 25.77 13.25 3.68
C LYS A 391 24.94 12.04 4.13
N GLU A 392 24.67 11.89 5.42
CA GLU A 392 23.99 10.74 6.01
C GLU A 392 22.48 10.98 6.14
N PHE A 393 21.79 10.92 5.00
CA PHE A 393 20.33 10.95 4.98
C PHE A 393 19.75 9.83 4.11
N VAL A 394 18.48 9.51 4.38
CA VAL A 394 17.70 8.53 3.61
C VAL A 394 16.46 9.21 3.05
N ARG A 395 16.29 9.15 1.73
CA ARG A 395 15.08 9.58 1.04
C ARG A 395 14.08 8.43 0.98
N LEU A 396 12.98 8.55 1.73
CA LEU A 396 11.87 7.59 1.65
C LEU A 396 11.07 7.80 0.36
N GLY A 397 10.85 6.76 -0.42
CA GLY A 397 10.18 6.82 -1.72
C GLY A 397 11.15 6.75 -2.90
N GLY A 398 10.73 6.11 -3.99
CA GLY A 398 11.61 5.81 -5.14
C GLY A 398 11.56 6.81 -6.30
N ARG A 399 10.69 7.83 -6.22
CA ARG A 399 10.50 8.80 -7.31
C ARG A 399 11.30 10.06 -7.03
N SER A 400 12.46 10.19 -7.68
CA SER A 400 13.23 11.43 -7.73
C SER A 400 13.69 11.70 -9.16
N LYS A 401 13.69 13.00 -9.55
CA LYS A 401 14.27 13.45 -10.82
C LYS A 401 15.77 13.73 -10.69
N ASP A 402 16.28 13.88 -9.48
CA ASP A 402 17.69 14.08 -9.19
C ASP A 402 18.38 12.72 -9.16
N LYS A 403 19.12 12.41 -10.23
CA LYS A 403 19.79 11.12 -10.40
C LYS A 403 21.15 11.06 -9.71
N GLU A 404 21.77 12.20 -9.44
CA GLU A 404 23.17 12.28 -9.00
C GLU A 404 23.32 12.14 -7.50
N VAL A 405 22.50 12.86 -6.72
CA VAL A 405 22.64 12.94 -5.26
C VAL A 405 21.48 12.23 -4.58
N ILE A 406 20.25 12.65 -4.89
CA ILE A 406 19.07 12.20 -4.14
C ILE A 406 18.72 10.75 -4.46
N LYS A 407 18.79 10.35 -5.73
CA LYS A 407 18.49 8.96 -6.13
C LYS A 407 19.38 7.97 -5.39
N LYS A 408 20.70 8.22 -5.32
CA LYS A 408 21.68 7.37 -4.60
C LYS A 408 21.33 7.22 -3.11
N ARG A 409 20.62 8.19 -2.53
CA ARG A 409 20.17 8.19 -1.12
C ARG A 409 18.74 7.71 -0.91
N THR A 410 18.05 7.24 -1.96
CA THR A 410 16.74 6.60 -1.79
C THR A 410 16.88 5.29 -1.02
N LEU A 411 15.87 4.96 -0.20
CA LEU A 411 15.89 3.72 0.61
C LEU A 411 16.19 2.47 -0.22
N TYR A 412 15.71 2.42 -1.48
CA TYR A 412 15.99 1.32 -2.38
C TYR A 412 17.47 1.22 -2.74
N GLU A 413 18.07 2.31 -3.23
CA GLU A 413 19.49 2.32 -3.65
C GLU A 413 20.41 2.10 -2.45
N VAL A 414 20.14 2.74 -1.31
CA VAL A 414 20.88 2.51 -0.06
C VAL A 414 20.85 1.03 0.33
N ARG A 415 19.67 0.40 0.26
CA ARG A 415 19.51 -1.03 0.55
C ARG A 415 20.26 -1.92 -0.46
N MET A 416 20.34 -1.54 -1.73
CA MET A 416 21.09 -2.31 -2.74
C MET A 416 22.61 -2.23 -2.49
N LEU A 417 23.08 -1.12 -1.92
CA LEU A 417 24.48 -0.94 -1.52
C LEU A 417 24.83 -1.70 -0.24
N THR A 418 23.86 -1.96 0.63
CA THR A 418 24.07 -2.73 1.87
C THR A 418 24.14 -4.23 1.56
N SER A 419 25.10 -4.96 2.16
CA SER A 419 25.08 -6.43 2.10
C SER A 419 23.80 -6.95 2.78
N ASP A 420 23.09 -7.89 2.15
CA ASP A 420 21.91 -8.56 2.72
C ASP A 420 22.39 -9.62 3.75
N GLU A 421 23.30 -9.23 4.65
CA GLU A 421 23.77 -10.08 5.74
C GLU A 421 22.58 -10.45 6.61
N GLN A 422 22.32 -11.75 6.70
CA GLN A 422 21.23 -12.24 7.53
C GLN A 422 21.60 -12.00 8.98
N LEU A 423 20.96 -10.98 9.53
CA LEU A 423 21.06 -10.65 10.93
C LEU A 423 20.61 -11.84 11.78
N ALA A 424 21.48 -12.33 12.67
CA ALA A 424 21.16 -13.43 13.58
C ALA A 424 19.89 -13.10 14.40
N GLY A 425 18.97 -14.06 14.52
CA GLY A 425 17.67 -13.86 15.18
C GLY A 425 16.60 -13.17 14.33
N SER A 426 16.88 -12.84 13.06
CA SER A 426 15.88 -12.30 12.14
C SER A 426 14.83 -13.33 11.73
N LEU A 427 13.56 -12.93 11.73
CA LEU A 427 12.43 -13.77 11.29
C LEU A 427 12.35 -13.93 9.76
N LYS A 428 13.06 -13.09 9.00
CA LYS A 428 12.98 -13.02 7.52
C LYS A 428 13.30 -14.36 6.86
N GLY A 429 14.33 -15.08 7.35
CA GLY A 429 14.72 -16.39 6.80
C GLY A 429 13.64 -17.45 7.00
N ASN A 430 13.17 -17.60 8.24
CA ASN A 430 12.12 -18.56 8.60
C ASN A 430 10.80 -18.26 7.90
N ALA A 431 10.40 -16.98 7.82
CA ALA A 431 9.20 -16.56 7.10
C ALA A 431 9.29 -16.92 5.61
N ARG A 432 10.42 -16.64 4.95
CA ARG A 432 10.63 -17.01 3.53
C ARG A 432 10.58 -18.52 3.31
N LYS A 433 11.14 -19.32 4.24
CA LYS A 433 11.05 -20.78 4.17
C LYS A 433 9.59 -21.23 4.26
N LYS A 434 8.86 -20.76 5.27
CA LYS A 434 7.44 -21.07 5.46
C LYS A 434 6.59 -20.67 4.25
N MET A 435 6.85 -19.52 3.64
CA MET A 435 6.16 -19.10 2.42
C MET A 435 6.41 -20.05 1.24
N LYS A 436 7.66 -20.50 1.05
CA LYS A 436 7.99 -21.49 0.01
C LYS A 436 7.36 -22.85 0.26
N ASP A 437 7.28 -23.26 1.52
CA ASP A 437 6.64 -24.53 1.88
C ASP A 437 5.13 -24.47 1.60
N LEU A 438 4.47 -23.36 1.95
CA LEU A 438 3.06 -23.11 1.60
C LEU A 438 2.83 -23.01 0.08
N GLU A 439 3.74 -22.37 -0.67
CA GLU A 439 3.66 -22.30 -2.14
C GLU A 439 3.69 -23.71 -2.77
N LYS A 440 4.53 -24.60 -2.25
CA LYS A 440 4.57 -26.01 -2.70
C LYS A 440 3.29 -26.74 -2.37
N GLU A 441 2.81 -26.63 -1.14
CA GLU A 441 1.55 -27.25 -0.71
C GLU A 441 0.38 -26.77 -1.56
N PHE A 442 0.29 -25.46 -1.79
CA PHE A 442 -0.69 -24.86 -2.67
C PHE A 442 -0.62 -25.40 -4.10
N GLY A 443 0.59 -25.54 -4.65
CA GLY A 443 0.81 -26.13 -5.97
C GLY A 443 0.41 -27.61 -6.07
N VAL A 444 0.53 -28.37 -4.98
CA VAL A 444 0.06 -29.77 -4.89
C VAL A 444 -1.47 -29.81 -4.86
N LEU A 445 -2.12 -28.96 -4.06
CA LEU A 445 -3.58 -28.87 -3.98
C LEU A 445 -4.22 -28.51 -5.32
N LEU A 446 -3.61 -27.59 -6.08
CA LEU A 446 -4.11 -27.18 -7.40
C LEU A 446 -3.65 -28.09 -8.54
N SER A 447 -2.73 -29.03 -8.29
CA SER A 447 -2.19 -29.91 -9.35
C SER A 447 -3.26 -30.60 -10.19
N PRO A 448 -4.41 -31.03 -9.65
CA PRO A 448 -5.41 -31.74 -10.45
C PRO A 448 -6.25 -30.82 -11.33
N LEU A 449 -6.31 -29.52 -11.00
CA LEU A 449 -6.99 -28.52 -11.82
C LEU A 449 -6.15 -28.05 -13.01
N LYS A 450 -4.91 -28.53 -13.14
CA LYS A 450 -4.08 -28.20 -14.29
C LYS A 450 -4.69 -28.80 -15.56
N PRO A 451 -4.59 -28.10 -16.70
CA PRO A 451 -5.11 -28.64 -17.94
C PRO A 451 -4.36 -29.91 -18.32
N GLU A 452 -5.05 -31.04 -18.28
CA GLU A 452 -4.55 -32.33 -18.74
C GLU A 452 -5.48 -32.90 -19.81
N LYS A 453 -4.94 -33.79 -20.65
CA LYS A 453 -5.75 -34.47 -21.68
C LYS A 453 -6.67 -35.53 -21.07
N THR A 454 -6.40 -35.94 -19.83
CA THR A 454 -7.14 -36.94 -19.09
C THR A 454 -8.14 -36.27 -18.13
N PRO A 455 -9.33 -36.86 -17.94
CA PRO A 455 -10.27 -36.43 -16.91
C PRO A 455 -9.63 -36.48 -15.52
N LEU A 456 -10.16 -35.66 -14.61
CA LEU A 456 -9.85 -35.70 -13.19
C LEU A 456 -10.01 -37.13 -12.63
N ASP A 457 -9.09 -37.53 -11.75
CA ASP A 457 -9.13 -38.84 -11.11
C ASP A 457 -10.39 -38.98 -10.25
N PHE A 458 -11.14 -40.07 -10.45
CA PHE A 458 -12.36 -40.38 -9.70
C PHE A 458 -12.10 -40.52 -8.20
N THR A 459 -10.92 -41.02 -7.80
CA THR A 459 -10.57 -41.13 -6.36
C THR A 459 -10.42 -39.75 -5.72
N MET A 460 -9.99 -38.77 -6.50
CA MET A 460 -9.90 -37.39 -6.04
C MET A 460 -11.30 -36.78 -5.90
N LEU A 461 -12.19 -37.01 -6.85
CA LEU A 461 -13.58 -36.53 -6.77
C LEU A 461 -14.31 -37.14 -5.55
N GLU A 462 -14.05 -38.40 -5.21
CA GLU A 462 -14.54 -39.03 -3.97
C GLU A 462 -13.95 -38.35 -2.73
N LYS A 463 -12.63 -38.13 -2.68
CA LYS A 463 -11.97 -37.42 -1.55
C LYS A 463 -12.51 -35.99 -1.35
N LEU A 464 -12.88 -35.31 -2.44
CA LEU A 464 -13.51 -33.99 -2.42
C LEU A 464 -15.02 -34.04 -2.12
N GLY A 465 -15.61 -35.23 -1.95
CA GLY A 465 -17.04 -35.40 -1.68
C GLY A 465 -17.96 -35.14 -2.87
N LEU A 466 -17.42 -35.03 -4.09
CA LEU A 466 -18.18 -34.85 -5.33
C LEU A 466 -18.74 -36.17 -5.86
N LEU A 467 -18.11 -37.29 -5.51
CA LEU A 467 -18.64 -38.64 -5.72
C LEU A 467 -18.89 -39.31 -4.37
N THR A 468 -20.03 -39.98 -4.24
CA THR A 468 -20.26 -40.88 -3.10
C THR A 468 -19.41 -42.15 -3.24
N PRO A 469 -19.08 -42.85 -2.14
CA PRO A 469 -18.30 -44.10 -2.20
C PRO A 469 -18.94 -45.18 -3.09
N LYS A 470 -20.28 -45.20 -3.14
CA LYS A 470 -21.04 -46.09 -4.02
C LYS A 470 -20.83 -45.74 -5.51
N GLN A 471 -20.82 -44.46 -5.86
CA GLN A 471 -20.59 -44.02 -7.23
C GLN A 471 -19.14 -44.29 -7.67
N ALA A 472 -18.16 -44.02 -6.80
CA ALA A 472 -16.75 -44.33 -7.06
C ALA A 472 -16.53 -45.83 -7.28
N SER A 473 -17.08 -46.67 -6.38
CA SER A 473 -17.01 -48.14 -6.51
C SER A 473 -17.71 -48.64 -7.78
N SER A 474 -18.85 -48.05 -8.16
CA SER A 474 -19.57 -48.40 -9.38
C SER A 474 -18.76 -48.06 -10.65
N LEU A 475 -18.11 -46.90 -10.68
CA LEU A 475 -17.23 -46.48 -11.78
C LEU A 475 -16.03 -47.42 -11.94
N GLU A 476 -15.37 -47.75 -10.83
CA GLU A 476 -14.23 -48.69 -10.83
C GLU A 476 -14.65 -50.09 -11.28
N PHE A 477 -15.75 -50.61 -10.72
CA PHE A 477 -16.29 -51.92 -11.08
C PHE A 477 -16.74 -51.97 -12.54
N GLY A 478 -17.43 -50.93 -13.02
CA GLY A 478 -17.89 -50.82 -14.42
C GLY A 478 -16.72 -50.80 -15.41
N ALA A 479 -15.69 -50.00 -15.13
CA ALA A 479 -14.49 -49.92 -15.97
C ALA A 479 -13.72 -51.25 -16.00
N SER A 480 -13.68 -52.00 -14.90
CA SER A 480 -13.02 -53.32 -14.84
C SER A 480 -13.66 -54.40 -15.72
N ARG A 481 -14.93 -54.22 -16.11
CA ARG A 481 -15.71 -55.16 -16.93
C ARG A 481 -15.83 -54.77 -18.40
N TRP A 482 -15.43 -53.55 -18.78
CA TRP A 482 -15.48 -53.09 -20.16
C TRP A 482 -14.37 -53.71 -21.00
N VAL A 483 -14.75 -54.53 -21.98
CA VAL A 483 -13.82 -55.12 -22.96
C VAL A 483 -13.57 -54.08 -24.05
N GLN A 484 -12.33 -53.57 -24.15
CA GLN A 484 -11.97 -52.63 -25.20
C GLN A 484 -11.62 -53.37 -26.51
N ASP A 485 -12.15 -52.88 -27.63
CA ASP A 485 -12.02 -53.48 -28.98
C ASP A 485 -10.61 -53.34 -29.60
N LYS A 486 -9.68 -52.66 -28.91
CA LYS A 486 -8.26 -52.57 -29.28
C LYS A 486 -7.40 -52.79 -28.05
N ARG A 487 -6.33 -53.58 -28.20
CA ARG A 487 -5.32 -53.91 -27.18
C ARG A 487 -4.92 -52.69 -26.34
N SER A 488 -5.62 -52.47 -25.24
CA SER A 488 -5.24 -51.55 -24.19
C SER A 488 -4.84 -52.36 -22.97
N ASN A 489 -3.91 -51.82 -22.21
CA ASN A 489 -3.32 -52.50 -21.08
C ASN A 489 -4.41 -52.65 -19.99
N PRO A 490 -4.71 -53.85 -19.45
CA PRO A 490 -5.71 -54.03 -18.40
C PRO A 490 -5.50 -53.13 -17.17
N ASN A 491 -4.24 -52.72 -16.95
CA ASN A 491 -3.87 -51.79 -15.88
C ASN A 491 -4.30 -50.33 -16.15
N GLU A 492 -4.41 -49.90 -17.42
CA GLU A 492 -4.90 -48.55 -17.76
C GLU A 492 -6.40 -48.40 -17.49
N ALA A 493 -7.19 -49.47 -17.62
CA ALA A 493 -8.62 -49.45 -17.36
C ALA A 493 -8.96 -49.25 -15.87
N ARG A 494 -8.10 -49.71 -14.97
CA ARG A 494 -8.24 -49.49 -13.52
C ARG A 494 -7.72 -48.13 -13.07
N SER A 495 -6.65 -47.62 -13.68
CA SER A 495 -6.08 -46.32 -13.32
C SER A 495 -6.88 -45.13 -13.85
N SER A 496 -7.77 -45.32 -14.82
CA SER A 496 -8.51 -44.22 -15.44
C SER A 496 -9.95 -44.59 -15.86
N PRO A 497 -10.85 -44.91 -14.91
CA PRO A 497 -12.23 -45.33 -15.23
C PRO A 497 -13.01 -44.37 -16.14
N PHE A 498 -12.80 -43.05 -15.99
CA PHE A 498 -13.43 -42.05 -16.84
C PHE A 498 -13.00 -42.11 -18.31
N ASN A 499 -11.74 -42.44 -18.60
CA ASN A 499 -11.27 -42.60 -19.97
C ASN A 499 -11.95 -43.80 -20.64
N VAL A 500 -12.14 -44.88 -19.89
CA VAL A 500 -12.85 -46.07 -20.36
C VAL A 500 -14.31 -45.72 -20.61
N TRP A 501 -14.97 -45.10 -19.63
CA TRP A 501 -16.41 -44.81 -19.66
C TRP A 501 -16.79 -43.77 -20.73
N LEU A 502 -16.02 -42.69 -20.86
CA LEU A 502 -16.28 -41.63 -21.85
C LEU A 502 -15.79 -42.01 -23.25
N GLY A 503 -14.66 -42.71 -23.36
CA GLY A 503 -14.13 -43.18 -24.64
C GLY A 503 -14.09 -42.08 -25.71
N LYS A 504 -14.83 -42.28 -26.81
CA LYS A 504 -14.89 -41.34 -27.95
C LYS A 504 -15.71 -40.07 -27.69
N THR A 505 -16.51 -40.02 -26.62
CA THR A 505 -17.28 -38.82 -26.26
C THR A 505 -16.50 -37.86 -25.37
N LEU A 506 -15.28 -38.21 -24.98
CA LEU A 506 -14.38 -37.29 -24.29
C LEU A 506 -13.94 -36.17 -25.25
N VAL A 507 -14.48 -34.97 -25.05
CA VAL A 507 -14.14 -33.79 -25.84
C VAL A 507 -13.27 -32.86 -25.00
N SER A 508 -12.19 -32.36 -25.58
CA SER A 508 -11.36 -31.34 -24.92
C SER A 508 -12.17 -30.06 -24.77
N VAL A 509 -12.26 -29.54 -23.54
CA VAL A 509 -12.74 -28.19 -23.32
C VAL A 509 -11.62 -27.22 -23.75
N PRO A 510 -11.86 -26.29 -24.68
CA PRO A 510 -10.83 -25.33 -25.09
C PRO A 510 -10.45 -24.43 -23.90
N LEU A 511 -9.13 -24.27 -23.68
CA LEU A 511 -8.56 -23.33 -22.72
C LEU A 511 -8.73 -21.90 -23.24
N LYS A 512 -9.88 -21.29 -22.96
CA LYS A 512 -10.28 -19.93 -23.35
C LYS A 512 -10.41 -19.65 -24.85
N GLN A 513 -11.33 -18.73 -25.12
CA GLN A 513 -11.84 -18.33 -26.41
C GLN A 513 -10.74 -17.79 -27.34
N GLN A 514 -10.72 -18.30 -28.57
CA GLN A 514 -10.12 -17.57 -29.69
C GLN A 514 -10.80 -16.21 -29.79
N GLY A 515 -10.02 -15.14 -29.94
CA GLY A 515 -10.54 -13.79 -30.03
C GLY A 515 -11.57 -13.67 -31.15
N GLU A 516 -12.75 -13.14 -30.81
CA GLU A 516 -13.63 -12.48 -31.78
C GLU A 516 -13.13 -11.06 -32.04
#